data_AF-A0A159ZAH3-F1
#
_entry.id   AF-A0A159ZAH3-F1
#
_cell.length_a   1.000
_cell.length_b   1.000
_cell.length_c   1.000
_cell.angle_alpha   90.00
_cell.angle_beta   90.00
_cell.angle_gamma   90.00
#
_symmetry.space_group_name_H-M   'P 1'
#
loop_
_entity.id
_entity.type
_entity.pdbx_description
1 polymer ?
#
loop_
_entity_poly.entity_id
_entity_poly.type
_entity_poly.pdbx_seq_one_letter_code
_entity_poly.pdbx_strand_id
1 'polypeptide(L)'
;MSIQDAHSISLQCGACPIRHRAVCARCETDELALLEEIKYYRSFEAGQTVAWAGDKMDFVASVVSGIATLTQTMEDGRTQMVGLLLPSDFVGRPGRETAAYNVTATTDLLMCCFRKRPFEEMMMRTPHVAQRLLEMTLDELDAAREWMLLLGRKTAREKIASLVAIIARRDASLKLRSPQGRMVFDLPLTREAMADYLGLTLETVSRQISALKRDGVIELQGKRHVTIPDFDLLLTEAGDDNDGGYLT
;
A
#
# COMPACT_ATOMS: atom_id res chain seq x y z
N MET A 1 -24.70 -4.86 6.80
CA MET A 1 -25.23 -3.72 6.03
C MET A 1 -24.95 -4.03 4.57
N SER A 2 -25.99 -4.07 3.75
CA SER A 2 -26.06 -4.83 2.50
C SER A 2 -25.22 -4.25 1.36
N ILE A 3 -24.81 -5.16 0.48
CA ILE A 3 -24.10 -4.96 -0.79
C ILE A 3 -25.08 -4.28 -1.76
N GLN A 4 -25.08 -2.95 -1.89
CA GLN A 4 -25.83 -2.27 -2.97
C GLN A 4 -25.40 -0.85 -3.40
N ASP A 5 -24.31 -0.25 -2.90
CA ASP A 5 -23.91 1.13 -3.27
C ASP A 5 -22.47 1.26 -3.85
N ALA A 6 -22.07 0.38 -4.77
CA ALA A 6 -20.71 0.42 -5.36
C ALA A 6 -20.57 1.32 -6.61
N HIS A 7 -21.59 2.10 -7.00
CA HIS A 7 -21.62 2.79 -8.30
C HIS A 7 -21.75 4.31 -8.33
N SER A 8 -21.56 5.03 -7.21
CA SER A 8 -21.41 6.50 -7.28
C SER A 8 -20.70 7.11 -6.06
N ILE A 9 -19.50 6.63 -5.75
CA ILE A 9 -18.65 7.33 -4.76
C ILE A 9 -18.13 8.62 -5.42
N SER A 10 -18.84 9.73 -5.22
CA SER A 10 -18.39 11.09 -5.55
C SER A 10 -17.76 11.74 -4.33
N LEU A 11 -16.62 11.19 -3.89
CA LEU A 11 -15.82 11.82 -2.84
C LEU A 11 -15.16 13.08 -3.40
N GLN A 12 -15.52 14.25 -2.89
CA GLN A 12 -14.83 15.49 -3.22
C GLN A 12 -13.38 15.45 -2.70
N CYS A 13 -12.43 16.01 -3.45
CA CYS A 13 -11.01 15.97 -3.06
C CYS A 13 -10.75 16.53 -1.65
N GLY A 14 -11.48 17.57 -1.23
CA GLY A 14 -11.34 18.19 0.09
C GLY A 14 -11.72 17.29 1.28
N ALA A 15 -12.62 16.33 1.08
CA ALA A 15 -13.08 15.38 2.10
C ALA A 15 -12.49 13.97 1.90
N CYS A 16 -11.47 13.83 1.04
CA CYS A 16 -10.91 12.54 0.70
C CYS A 16 -10.14 11.93 1.88
N PRO A 17 -10.45 10.68 2.29
CA PRO A 17 -9.88 10.08 3.50
C PRO A 17 -8.35 9.87 3.43
N ILE A 18 -7.83 9.68 2.22
CA ILE A 18 -6.39 9.48 1.97
C ILE A 18 -5.61 10.79 1.77
N ARG A 19 -6.29 11.96 1.74
CA ARG A 19 -5.67 13.23 1.32
C ARG A 19 -4.42 13.55 2.11
N HIS A 20 -4.40 13.30 3.42
CA HIS A 20 -3.29 13.62 4.31
C HIS A 20 -1.95 12.94 3.93
N ARG A 21 -1.97 11.87 3.13
CA ARG A 21 -0.77 11.16 2.64
C ARG A 21 -0.66 11.10 1.12
N ALA A 22 -1.76 11.27 0.38
CA ALA A 22 -1.78 11.18 -1.06
C ALA A 22 -0.97 12.31 -1.74
N VAL A 23 -0.83 12.22 -3.07
CA VAL A 23 -0.14 13.23 -3.87
C VAL A 23 -0.78 14.63 -3.76
N CYS A 24 -2.08 14.70 -3.48
CA CYS A 24 -2.84 15.93 -3.32
C CYS A 24 -2.81 16.52 -1.89
N ALA A 25 -2.00 15.96 -0.98
CA ALA A 25 -1.90 16.40 0.41
C ALA A 25 -1.56 17.89 0.56
N ARG A 26 -0.74 18.40 -0.37
CA ARG A 26 -0.25 19.78 -0.37
C ARG A 26 -1.03 20.70 -1.30
N CYS A 27 -2.07 20.22 -1.97
CA CYS A 27 -2.87 21.05 -2.86
C CYS A 27 -3.70 22.08 -2.09
N GLU A 28 -3.68 23.32 -2.57
CA GLU A 28 -4.55 24.41 -2.17
C GLU A 28 -5.96 24.27 -2.78
N THR A 29 -6.91 25.11 -2.38
CA THR A 29 -8.34 24.93 -2.74
C THR A 29 -8.61 25.02 -4.25
N ASP A 30 -7.95 25.96 -4.94
CA ASP A 30 -8.03 26.14 -6.38
C ASP A 30 -7.39 24.96 -7.14
N GLU A 31 -6.27 24.44 -6.65
CA GLU A 31 -5.61 23.26 -7.20
C GLU A 31 -6.42 21.98 -7.00
N LEU A 32 -7.11 21.85 -5.85
CA LEU A 32 -8.04 20.75 -5.62
C LEU A 32 -9.22 20.81 -6.60
N ALA A 33 -9.68 22.01 -6.97
CA ALA A 33 -10.71 22.18 -8.00
C ALA A 33 -10.20 21.73 -9.39
N LEU A 34 -8.96 22.08 -9.75
CA LEU A 34 -8.33 21.59 -10.97
C LEU A 34 -8.19 20.06 -10.99
N LEU A 35 -7.78 19.46 -9.86
CA LEU A 35 -7.73 18.01 -9.73
C LEU A 35 -9.11 17.39 -9.89
N GLU A 36 -10.16 17.98 -9.32
CA GLU A 36 -11.54 17.51 -9.43
C GLU A 36 -12.00 17.44 -10.89
N GLU A 37 -11.65 18.42 -11.72
CA GLU A 37 -12.00 18.45 -13.16
C GLU A 37 -11.36 17.31 -13.96
N ILE A 38 -10.17 16.87 -13.56
CA ILE A 38 -9.40 15.83 -14.27
C ILE A 38 -9.48 14.46 -13.59
N LYS A 39 -10.16 14.38 -12.44
CA LYS A 39 -10.35 13.19 -11.62
C LYS A 39 -11.46 12.30 -12.19
N TYR A 40 -11.30 11.00 -12.00
CA TYR A 40 -12.38 10.02 -12.06
C TYR A 40 -12.05 8.85 -11.15
N TYR A 41 -13.07 8.13 -10.67
CA TYR A 41 -12.86 6.91 -9.89
C TYR A 41 -12.88 5.67 -10.79
N ARG A 42 -12.07 4.68 -10.45
CA ARG A 42 -12.17 3.32 -10.99
C ARG A 42 -12.20 2.31 -9.85
N SER A 43 -13.15 1.37 -9.93
CA SER A 43 -13.27 0.25 -9.02
C SER A 43 -12.82 -1.04 -9.71
N PHE A 44 -12.18 -1.93 -8.96
CA PHE A 44 -11.77 -3.25 -9.41
C PHE A 44 -12.18 -4.27 -8.36
N GLU A 45 -12.68 -5.42 -8.79
CA GLU A 45 -12.97 -6.54 -7.89
C GLU A 45 -11.67 -7.25 -7.49
N ALA A 46 -11.67 -7.91 -6.33
CA ALA A 46 -10.54 -8.75 -5.93
C ALA A 46 -10.15 -9.76 -7.02
N GLY A 47 -8.87 -9.78 -7.40
CA GLY A 47 -8.31 -10.62 -8.47
C GLY A 47 -8.27 -9.94 -9.84
N GLN A 48 -8.94 -8.80 -10.03
CA GLN A 48 -8.95 -8.11 -11.32
C GLN A 48 -7.63 -7.38 -11.59
N THR A 49 -7.12 -7.50 -12.82
CA THR A 49 -5.96 -6.73 -13.26
C THR A 49 -6.33 -5.27 -13.52
N VAL A 50 -5.56 -4.36 -12.93
CA VAL A 50 -5.63 -2.91 -13.12
C VAL A 50 -4.84 -2.50 -14.37
N ALA A 51 -3.63 -3.04 -14.54
CA ALA A 51 -2.78 -2.83 -15.71
C ALA A 51 -1.78 -3.99 -15.85
N TRP A 52 -1.41 -4.32 -17.09
CA TRP A 52 -0.30 -5.22 -17.38
C TRP A 52 0.99 -4.44 -17.62
N ALA A 53 2.14 -5.04 -17.34
CA ALA A 53 3.42 -4.47 -17.71
C ALA A 53 3.47 -4.23 -19.24
N GLY A 54 3.83 -3.03 -19.65
CA GLY A 54 3.81 -2.60 -21.05
C GLY A 54 2.52 -1.92 -21.50
N ASP A 55 1.42 -2.03 -20.75
CA ASP A 55 0.17 -1.33 -21.09
C ASP A 55 0.38 0.18 -21.09
N LYS A 56 -0.28 0.86 -22.02
CA LYS A 56 -0.32 2.32 -22.06
C LYS A 56 -1.06 2.88 -20.84
N MET A 57 -0.37 3.69 -20.05
CA MET A 57 -0.90 4.34 -18.85
C MET A 57 -1.26 5.80 -19.16
N ASP A 58 -2.52 6.00 -19.61
CA ASP A 58 -3.08 7.33 -19.86
C ASP A 58 -3.59 8.03 -18.58
N PHE A 59 -3.31 7.46 -17.42
CA PHE A 59 -3.66 8.00 -16.11
C PHE A 59 -2.55 7.77 -15.09
N VAL A 60 -2.57 8.61 -14.05
CA VAL A 60 -1.94 8.33 -12.75
C VAL A 60 -3.05 8.20 -11.71
N ALA A 61 -2.77 7.58 -10.57
CA ALA A 61 -3.80 7.36 -9.57
C ALA A 61 -3.25 7.28 -8.15
N SER A 62 -4.15 7.39 -7.17
CA SER A 62 -3.90 6.97 -5.80
C SER A 62 -4.90 5.90 -5.39
N VAL A 63 -4.44 4.91 -4.61
CA VAL A 63 -5.34 3.92 -3.99
C VAL A 63 -6.14 4.60 -2.89
N VAL A 64 -7.46 4.52 -2.93
CA VAL A 64 -8.38 5.14 -1.96
C VAL A 64 -8.77 4.14 -0.88
N SER A 65 -9.10 2.92 -1.30
CA SER A 65 -9.42 1.81 -0.42
C SER A 65 -9.08 0.49 -1.09
N GLY A 66 -8.85 -0.53 -0.28
CA GLY A 66 -8.39 -1.83 -0.76
C GLY A 66 -6.89 -1.83 -1.04
N ILE A 67 -6.43 -2.88 -1.72
CA ILE A 67 -5.01 -3.14 -1.95
C ILE A 67 -4.80 -3.74 -3.33
N ALA A 68 -3.67 -3.39 -3.94
CA ALA A 68 -3.18 -4.03 -5.13
C ALA A 68 -1.74 -4.52 -4.94
N THR A 69 -1.31 -5.49 -5.74
CA THR A 69 0.07 -5.98 -5.79
C THR A 69 0.74 -5.53 -7.07
N LEU A 70 2.04 -5.29 -6.98
CA LEU A 70 2.92 -5.10 -8.12
C LEU A 70 3.65 -6.41 -8.37
N THR A 71 3.50 -6.98 -9.55
CA THR A 71 4.22 -8.21 -9.93
C THR A 71 5.00 -8.02 -11.22
N GLN A 72 6.13 -8.72 -11.32
CA GLN A 72 6.93 -8.82 -12.53
C GLN A 72 6.96 -10.27 -12.99
N THR A 73 6.72 -10.49 -14.28
CA THR A 73 6.86 -11.79 -14.93
C THR A 73 8.26 -11.92 -15.51
N MET A 74 8.95 -13.02 -15.18
CA MET A 74 10.26 -13.39 -15.71
C MET A 74 10.12 -14.04 -17.09
N GLU A 75 11.21 -14.12 -17.84
CA GLU A 75 11.23 -14.75 -19.17
C GLU A 75 10.81 -16.23 -19.16
N ASP A 76 11.07 -16.92 -18.04
CA ASP A 76 10.68 -18.32 -17.84
C ASP A 76 9.23 -18.51 -17.34
N GLY A 77 8.45 -17.42 -17.27
CA GLY A 77 7.05 -17.42 -16.86
C GLY A 77 6.83 -17.39 -15.35
N ARG A 78 7.89 -17.44 -14.52
CA ARG A 78 7.74 -17.22 -13.08
C ARG A 78 7.31 -15.78 -12.82
N THR A 79 6.54 -15.57 -11.75
CA THR A 79 6.14 -14.24 -11.31
C THR A 79 6.73 -13.96 -9.94
N GLN A 80 7.10 -12.70 -9.70
CA GLN A 80 7.57 -12.23 -8.40
C GLN A 80 6.74 -11.00 -8.01
N MET A 81 6.21 -11.01 -6.79
CA MET A 81 5.65 -9.82 -6.18
C MET A 81 6.79 -8.89 -5.74
N VAL A 82 6.80 -7.67 -6.27
CA VAL A 82 7.86 -6.68 -6.02
C VAL A 82 7.36 -5.49 -5.19
N GLY A 83 6.05 -5.38 -4.97
CA GLY A 83 5.48 -4.31 -4.18
C GLY A 83 4.03 -4.56 -3.80
N LEU A 84 3.58 -3.81 -2.80
CA LEU A 84 2.22 -3.79 -2.32
C LEU A 84 1.73 -2.34 -2.30
N LEU A 85 0.59 -2.09 -2.93
CA LEU A 85 -0.06 -0.78 -2.97
C LEU A 85 -1.17 -0.73 -1.92
N LEU A 86 -1.00 0.15 -0.95
CA LEU A 86 -1.91 0.44 0.14
C LEU A 86 -2.62 1.78 -0.08
N PRO A 87 -3.68 2.10 0.69
CA PRO A 87 -4.34 3.39 0.56
C PRO A 87 -3.36 4.56 0.73
N SER A 88 -3.53 5.58 -0.10
CA SER A 88 -2.65 6.74 -0.33
C SER A 88 -1.43 6.50 -1.24
N ASP A 89 -1.09 5.25 -1.58
CA ASP A 89 0.03 4.99 -2.48
C ASP A 89 -0.30 5.45 -3.89
N PHE A 90 0.73 5.96 -4.58
CA PHE A 90 0.62 6.51 -5.93
C PHE A 90 0.93 5.44 -6.98
N VAL A 91 0.16 5.43 -8.06
CA VAL A 91 0.26 4.49 -9.16
C VAL A 91 0.45 5.25 -10.46
N GLY A 92 1.44 4.82 -11.24
CA GLY A 92 1.83 5.46 -12.49
C GLY A 92 3.07 6.34 -12.33
N ARG A 93 3.61 6.82 -13.44
CA ARG A 93 4.82 7.63 -13.46
C ARG A 93 4.69 8.75 -14.49
N PRO A 94 4.60 10.02 -14.08
CA PRO A 94 4.71 11.16 -14.98
C PRO A 94 5.94 11.04 -15.89
N GLY A 95 5.76 11.29 -17.18
CA GLY A 95 6.79 11.16 -18.21
C GLY A 95 7.05 9.74 -18.73
N ARG A 96 6.43 8.68 -18.17
CA ARG A 96 6.55 7.30 -18.69
C ARG A 96 5.24 6.81 -19.28
N GLU A 97 5.22 6.46 -20.56
CA GLU A 97 3.98 6.09 -21.27
C GLU A 97 3.36 4.77 -20.83
N THR A 98 4.17 3.83 -20.34
CA THR A 98 3.72 2.45 -20.07
C THR A 98 3.86 2.05 -18.60
N ALA A 99 3.02 1.11 -18.17
CA ALA A 99 3.15 0.45 -16.87
C ALA A 99 4.43 -0.39 -16.80
N ALA A 100 5.16 -0.32 -15.69
CA ALA A 100 6.41 -1.08 -15.51
C ALA A 100 6.17 -2.48 -14.94
N TYR A 101 5.05 -2.67 -14.26
CA TYR A 101 4.69 -3.88 -13.53
C TYR A 101 3.24 -4.24 -13.85
N ASN A 102 2.89 -5.51 -13.65
CA ASN A 102 1.50 -5.89 -13.57
C ASN A 102 0.94 -5.38 -12.24
N VAL A 103 -0.26 -4.85 -12.27
CA VAL A 103 -0.98 -4.35 -11.10
C VAL A 103 -2.28 -5.13 -10.96
N THR A 104 -2.45 -5.86 -9.86
CA THR A 104 -3.64 -6.70 -9.63
C THR A 104 -4.27 -6.35 -8.29
N ALA A 105 -5.59 -6.11 -8.30
CA ALA A 105 -6.36 -5.89 -7.09
C ALA A 105 -6.34 -7.16 -6.21
N THR A 106 -5.88 -7.06 -4.97
CA THR A 106 -5.86 -8.19 -4.00
C THR A 106 -7.15 -8.25 -3.18
N THR A 107 -7.78 -7.10 -2.98
CA THR A 107 -9.13 -6.92 -2.44
C THR A 107 -9.93 -6.09 -3.42
N ASP A 108 -11.22 -5.89 -3.15
CA ASP A 108 -11.96 -4.84 -3.84
C ASP A 108 -11.21 -3.51 -3.68
N LEU A 109 -10.93 -2.87 -4.80
CA LEU A 109 -10.00 -1.75 -4.90
C LEU A 109 -10.74 -0.55 -5.49
N LEU A 110 -10.60 0.60 -4.83
CA LEU A 110 -11.05 1.89 -5.34
C LEU A 110 -9.83 2.77 -5.60
N MET A 111 -9.70 3.27 -6.82
CA MET A 111 -8.63 4.18 -7.23
C MET A 111 -9.19 5.54 -7.60
N CYS A 112 -8.54 6.59 -7.11
CA CYS A 112 -8.73 7.96 -7.57
C CYS A 112 -7.75 8.19 -8.72
N CYS A 113 -8.24 8.19 -9.95
CA CYS A 113 -7.44 8.38 -11.15
C CYS A 113 -7.48 9.84 -11.60
N PHE A 114 -6.37 10.34 -12.12
CA PHE A 114 -6.27 11.61 -12.83
C PHE A 114 -5.85 11.36 -14.27
N ARG A 115 -6.46 12.07 -15.23
CA ARG A 115 -5.99 12.05 -16.62
C ARG A 115 -4.52 12.51 -16.64
N LYS A 116 -3.65 11.70 -17.24
CA LYS A 116 -2.20 11.88 -17.08
C LYS A 116 -1.69 13.20 -17.65
N ARG A 117 -2.07 13.55 -18.90
CA ARG A 117 -1.60 14.78 -19.54
C ARG A 117 -1.99 16.05 -18.76
N PRO A 118 -3.27 16.26 -18.38
CA PRO A 118 -3.63 17.40 -17.53
C PRO A 118 -2.92 17.39 -16.16
N PHE A 119 -2.70 16.22 -15.56
CA PHE A 119 -1.96 16.12 -14.30
C PHE A 119 -0.49 16.56 -14.47
N GLU A 120 0.17 16.13 -15.55
CA GLU A 120 1.53 16.56 -15.89
C GLU A 120 1.61 18.07 -16.15
N GLU A 121 0.62 18.64 -16.84
CA GLU A 121 0.50 20.09 -17.05
C GLU A 121 0.31 20.86 -15.73
N MET A 122 -0.51 20.33 -14.83
CA MET A 122 -0.71 20.90 -13.49
C MET A 122 0.58 20.86 -12.68
N MET A 123 1.33 19.74 -12.70
CA MET A 123 2.61 19.61 -12.00
C MET A 123 3.62 20.68 -12.42
N MET A 124 3.66 21.04 -13.71
CA MET A 124 4.55 22.10 -14.21
C MET A 124 4.20 23.49 -13.65
N ARG A 125 2.93 23.71 -13.28
CA ARG A 125 2.43 24.99 -12.74
C ARG A 125 2.36 25.01 -11.21
N THR A 126 2.47 23.84 -10.58
CA THR A 126 2.20 23.63 -9.15
C THR A 126 3.39 22.93 -8.47
N PRO A 127 4.47 23.67 -8.12
CA PRO A 127 5.74 23.08 -7.70
C PRO A 127 5.65 22.16 -6.47
N HIS A 128 4.78 22.46 -5.50
CA HIS A 128 4.62 21.63 -4.30
C HIS A 128 3.94 20.28 -4.56
N VAL A 129 3.18 20.12 -5.65
CA VAL A 129 2.69 18.81 -6.09
C VAL A 129 3.86 17.96 -6.61
N ALA A 130 4.73 18.55 -7.44
CA ALA A 130 5.94 17.87 -7.90
C ALA A 130 6.89 17.54 -6.73
N GLN A 131 7.05 18.46 -5.77
CA GLN A 131 7.82 18.22 -4.55
C GLN A 131 7.21 17.09 -3.72
N ARG A 132 5.88 17.06 -3.55
CA ARG A 132 5.21 15.96 -2.84
C ARG A 132 5.44 14.63 -3.52
N LEU A 133 5.37 14.57 -4.85
CA LEU A 133 5.64 13.35 -5.60
C LEU A 133 7.10 12.89 -5.45
N LEU A 134 8.05 13.84 -5.41
CA LEU A 134 9.47 13.53 -5.13
C LEU A 134 9.64 12.94 -3.73
N GLU A 135 9.04 13.54 -2.70
CA GLU A 135 9.06 12.99 -1.34
C GLU A 135 8.50 11.57 -1.30
N MET A 136 7.32 11.35 -1.90
CA MET A 136 6.73 10.01 -1.98
C MET A 136 7.65 9.00 -2.69
N THR A 137 8.35 9.44 -3.75
CA THR A 137 9.30 8.60 -4.48
C THR A 137 10.54 8.26 -3.63
N LEU A 138 11.03 9.21 -2.84
CA LEU A 138 12.14 9.00 -1.91
C LEU A 138 11.73 8.06 -0.78
N ASP A 139 10.54 8.25 -0.20
CA ASP A 139 9.96 7.35 0.80
C ASP A 139 9.83 5.92 0.25
N GLU A 140 9.36 5.75 -0.99
CA GLU A 140 9.25 4.45 -1.65
C GLU A 140 10.64 3.82 -1.93
N LEU A 141 11.64 4.63 -2.29
CA LEU A 141 13.01 4.15 -2.49
C LEU A 141 13.64 3.65 -1.19
N ASP A 142 13.44 4.37 -0.08
CA ASP A 142 13.95 3.96 1.23
C ASP A 142 13.22 2.71 1.72
N ALA A 143 11.89 2.64 1.57
CA ALA A 143 11.12 1.44 1.85
C ALA A 143 11.59 0.23 1.02
N ALA A 144 11.93 0.42 -0.27
CA ALA A 144 12.46 -0.65 -1.12
C ALA A 144 13.84 -1.16 -0.64
N ARG A 145 14.70 -0.27 -0.13
CA ARG A 145 16.01 -0.64 0.45
C ARG A 145 15.84 -1.41 1.76
N GLU A 146 14.94 -0.97 2.63
CA GLU A 146 14.59 -1.70 3.84
C GLU A 146 14.01 -3.09 3.53
N TRP A 147 13.15 -3.17 2.50
CA TRP A 147 12.58 -4.43 2.05
C TRP A 147 13.66 -5.39 1.55
N MET A 148 14.68 -4.89 0.85
CA MET A 148 15.82 -5.70 0.43
C MET A 148 16.59 -6.29 1.62
N LEU A 149 16.81 -5.51 2.68
CA LEU A 149 17.46 -5.98 3.91
C LEU A 149 16.59 -7.03 4.63
N LEU A 150 15.29 -6.76 4.77
CA LEU A 150 14.32 -7.68 5.34
C LEU A 150 14.33 -9.02 4.60
N LEU A 151 14.25 -9.00 3.27
CA LEU A 151 14.24 -10.23 2.47
C LEU A 151 15.56 -11.00 2.54
N GLY A 152 16.69 -10.30 2.62
CA GLY A 152 18.03 -10.88 2.57
C GLY A 152 18.64 -11.32 3.91
N ARG A 153 18.15 -10.79 5.04
CA ARG A 153 18.79 -11.01 6.36
C ARG A 153 17.84 -11.39 7.49
N LYS A 154 16.58 -10.96 7.45
CA LYS A 154 15.63 -11.27 8.54
C LYS A 154 15.20 -12.74 8.50
N THR A 155 15.01 -13.33 9.68
CA THR A 155 14.45 -14.68 9.83
C THR A 155 12.99 -14.72 9.36
N ALA A 156 12.44 -15.92 9.11
CA ALA A 156 11.04 -16.03 8.69
C ALA A 156 10.05 -15.41 9.70
N ARG A 157 10.37 -15.47 11.00
CA ARG A 157 9.56 -14.85 12.05
C ARG A 157 9.64 -13.32 11.98
N GLU A 158 10.85 -12.78 11.93
CA GLU A 158 11.11 -11.34 11.80
C GLU A 158 10.48 -10.74 10.54
N LYS A 159 10.57 -11.43 9.39
CA LYS A 159 9.91 -11.02 8.14
C LYS A 159 8.40 -10.84 8.31
N ILE A 160 7.76 -11.80 9.00
CA ILE A 160 6.30 -11.78 9.21
C ILE A 160 5.92 -10.71 10.23
N ALA A 161 6.66 -10.59 11.34
CA ALA A 161 6.45 -9.53 12.32
C ALA A 161 6.60 -8.14 11.68
N SER A 162 7.65 -7.95 10.87
CA SER A 162 7.89 -6.71 10.11
C SER A 162 6.72 -6.36 9.19
N LEU A 163 6.21 -7.33 8.41
CA LEU A 163 5.06 -7.11 7.51
C LEU A 163 3.80 -6.71 8.29
N VAL A 164 3.52 -7.39 9.40
CA VAL A 164 2.39 -7.06 10.28
C VAL A 164 2.55 -5.65 10.85
N ALA A 165 3.77 -5.26 11.27
CA ALA A 165 4.05 -3.94 11.81
C ALA A 165 3.89 -2.82 10.78
N ILE A 166 4.33 -3.03 9.54
CA ILE A 166 4.13 -2.08 8.43
C ILE A 166 2.65 -1.87 8.15
N ILE A 167 1.87 -2.95 8.06
CA ILE A 167 0.43 -2.85 7.79
C ILE A 167 -0.28 -2.15 8.96
N ALA A 168 0.11 -2.43 10.20
CA ALA A 168 -0.42 -1.76 11.39
C ALA A 168 -0.13 -0.25 11.37
N ARG A 169 1.11 0.15 11.05
CA ARG A 169 1.49 1.57 10.91
C ARG A 169 0.70 2.29 9.82
N ARG A 170 0.56 1.65 8.66
CA ARG A 170 -0.21 2.20 7.54
C ARG A 170 -1.69 2.36 7.90
N ASP A 171 -2.30 1.38 8.57
CA ASP A 171 -3.67 1.48 9.07
C ASP A 171 -3.85 2.59 10.11
N ALA A 172 -2.95 2.70 11.08
CA ALA A 172 -2.99 3.75 12.10
C ALA A 172 -2.86 5.15 11.47
N SER A 173 -1.93 5.31 10.55
CA SER A 173 -1.70 6.55 9.82
C SER A 173 -2.95 7.00 9.06
N LEU A 174 -3.60 6.08 8.34
CA LEU A 174 -4.87 6.35 7.65
C LEU A 174 -6.01 6.78 8.59
N LYS A 175 -6.01 6.25 9.82
CA LYS A 175 -6.98 6.59 10.87
C LYS A 175 -6.57 7.82 11.69
N LEU A 176 -5.48 8.51 11.32
CA LEU A 176 -4.89 9.63 12.05
C LEU A 176 -4.59 9.28 13.51
N ARG A 177 -4.08 8.06 13.73
CA ARG A 177 -3.66 7.53 15.03
C ARG A 177 -2.17 7.28 15.02
N SER A 178 -1.55 7.46 16.18
CA SER A 178 -0.15 7.12 16.38
C SER A 178 -0.01 5.60 16.62
N PRO A 179 0.98 4.92 16.03
CA PRO A 179 1.14 3.47 16.14
C PRO A 179 1.83 3.12 17.47
N GLN A 180 1.09 3.11 18.57
CA GLN A 180 1.60 2.70 19.88
C GLN A 180 0.57 1.88 20.66
N GLY A 181 1.07 1.04 21.57
CA GLY A 181 0.25 0.23 22.46
C GLY A 181 -0.63 -0.76 21.70
N ARG A 182 -1.88 -0.93 22.17
CA ARG A 182 -2.82 -1.88 21.57
C ARG A 182 -3.36 -1.38 20.23
N MET A 183 -3.17 -2.17 19.18
CA MET A 183 -3.63 -1.86 17.82
C MET A 183 -4.55 -2.94 17.28
N VAL A 184 -5.56 -2.55 16.50
CA VAL A 184 -6.54 -3.47 15.91
C VAL A 184 -6.79 -3.10 14.46
N PHE A 185 -6.57 -4.04 13.55
CA PHE A 185 -6.73 -3.85 12.12
C PHE A 185 -6.97 -5.19 11.42
N ASP A 186 -7.41 -5.14 10.17
CA ASP A 186 -7.54 -6.33 9.34
C ASP A 186 -6.29 -6.50 8.47
N LEU A 187 -5.66 -7.66 8.57
CA LEU A 187 -4.60 -8.08 7.67
C LEU A 187 -5.21 -8.33 6.29
N PRO A 188 -4.84 -7.54 5.29
CA PRO A 188 -5.55 -7.51 4.01
C PRO A 188 -4.96 -8.52 3.00
N LEU A 189 -3.89 -9.21 3.38
CA LEU A 189 -3.24 -10.26 2.62
C LEU A 189 -3.69 -11.65 3.08
N THR A 190 -3.82 -12.57 2.13
CA THR A 190 -3.92 -14.00 2.45
C THR A 190 -2.56 -14.55 2.85
N ARG A 191 -2.52 -15.78 3.40
CA ARG A 191 -1.26 -16.42 3.78
C ARG A 191 -0.42 -16.75 2.54
N GLU A 192 -1.08 -17.05 1.42
CA GLU A 192 -0.48 -17.25 0.10
C GLU A 192 0.18 -15.95 -0.38
N ALA A 193 -0.56 -14.83 -0.38
CA ALA A 193 0.00 -13.54 -0.80
C ALA A 193 1.17 -13.08 0.09
N MET A 194 1.12 -13.36 1.39
CA MET A 194 2.26 -13.12 2.29
C MET A 194 3.46 -14.00 1.95
N ALA A 195 3.23 -15.26 1.60
CA ALA A 195 4.29 -16.20 1.22
C ALA A 195 5.01 -15.70 -0.03
N ASP A 196 4.25 -15.32 -1.06
CA ASP A 196 4.76 -14.76 -2.31
C ASP A 196 5.53 -13.45 -2.06
N TYR A 197 5.02 -12.58 -1.20
CA TYR A 197 5.64 -11.28 -0.92
C TYR A 197 6.93 -11.37 -0.08
N LEU A 198 6.99 -12.33 0.85
CA LEU A 198 8.13 -12.49 1.77
C LEU A 198 9.18 -13.50 1.28
N GLY A 199 8.93 -14.17 0.15
CA GLY A 199 9.76 -15.27 -0.34
C GLY A 199 9.79 -16.44 0.64
N LEU A 200 8.63 -16.77 1.22
CA LEU A 200 8.46 -17.87 2.18
C LEU A 200 7.50 -18.91 1.60
N THR A 201 7.43 -20.09 2.23
CA THR A 201 6.36 -21.05 1.92
C THR A 201 5.09 -20.71 2.69
N LEU A 202 3.92 -21.02 2.12
CA LEU A 202 2.61 -20.90 2.79
C LEU A 202 2.59 -21.57 4.17
N GLU A 203 3.21 -22.76 4.27
CA GLU A 203 3.36 -23.50 5.52
C GLU A 203 4.18 -22.70 6.55
N THR A 204 5.30 -22.11 6.12
CA THR A 204 6.16 -21.29 7.00
C THR A 204 5.41 -20.07 7.50
N VAL A 205 4.67 -19.37 6.63
CA VAL A 205 3.84 -18.23 7.04
C VAL A 205 2.81 -18.66 8.09
N SER A 206 2.10 -19.75 7.82
CA SER A 206 1.08 -20.28 8.73
C SER A 206 1.65 -20.68 10.09
N ARG A 207 2.82 -21.33 10.10
CA ARG A 207 3.54 -21.75 11.31
C ARG A 207 3.98 -20.55 12.15
N GLN A 208 4.59 -19.54 11.52
CA GLN A 208 5.10 -18.36 12.24
C GLN A 208 3.99 -17.48 12.77
N ILE A 209 2.89 -17.31 12.03
CA ILE A 209 1.70 -16.62 12.53
C ILE A 209 1.11 -17.32 13.76
N SER A 210 1.06 -18.65 13.72
CA SER A 210 0.60 -19.45 14.86
C SER A 210 1.54 -19.32 16.05
N ALA A 211 2.85 -19.18 15.80
CA ALA A 211 3.85 -18.94 16.84
C ALA A 211 3.68 -17.54 17.47
N LEU A 212 3.62 -16.48 16.67
CA LEU A 212 3.35 -15.12 17.17
C LEU A 212 2.06 -15.05 17.99
N LYS A 213 1.03 -15.79 17.59
CA LYS A 213 -0.21 -15.92 18.37
C LYS A 213 0.00 -16.63 19.70
N ARG A 214 0.69 -17.76 19.69
CA ARG A 214 0.97 -18.56 20.90
C ARG A 214 1.79 -17.77 21.92
N ASP A 215 2.71 -16.95 21.43
CA ASP A 215 3.63 -16.16 22.23
C ASP A 215 3.01 -14.83 22.70
N GLY A 216 1.74 -14.57 22.34
CA GLY A 216 1.00 -13.37 22.78
C GLY A 216 1.38 -12.08 22.04
N VAL A 217 2.21 -12.15 21.00
CA VAL A 217 2.62 -10.99 20.19
C VAL A 217 1.45 -10.47 19.34
N ILE A 218 0.58 -11.38 18.88
CA ILE A 218 -0.67 -11.05 18.18
C ILE A 218 -1.83 -11.87 18.70
N GLU A 219 -3.04 -11.34 18.62
CA GLU A 219 -4.29 -12.07 18.75
C GLU A 219 -4.96 -12.13 17.37
N LEU A 220 -5.61 -13.27 17.06
CA LEU A 220 -6.33 -13.46 15.80
C LEU A 220 -7.79 -13.79 16.06
N GLN A 221 -8.69 -13.00 15.48
CA GLN A 221 -10.12 -13.29 15.43
C GLN A 221 -10.49 -13.65 13.98
N GLY A 222 -10.74 -14.93 13.73
CA GLY A 222 -10.88 -15.44 12.36
C GLY A 222 -9.55 -15.44 11.60
N LYS A 223 -9.60 -15.14 10.28
CA LYS A 223 -8.43 -15.27 9.39
C LYS A 223 -7.61 -13.98 9.23
N ARG A 224 -8.27 -12.82 9.31
CA ARG A 224 -7.71 -11.52 8.93
C ARG A 224 -7.74 -10.48 10.05
N HIS A 225 -8.62 -10.58 11.03
CA HIS A 225 -8.67 -9.60 12.12
C HIS A 225 -7.52 -9.84 13.10
N VAL A 226 -6.60 -8.88 13.18
CA VAL A 226 -5.40 -8.93 14.02
C VAL A 226 -5.54 -7.89 15.13
N THR A 227 -5.27 -8.30 16.36
CA THR A 227 -4.96 -7.37 17.44
C THR A 227 -3.49 -7.53 17.81
N ILE A 228 -2.78 -6.43 17.90
CA ILE A 228 -1.44 -6.36 18.50
C ILE A 228 -1.64 -5.84 19.93
N PRO A 229 -1.40 -6.63 20.98
CA PRO A 229 -1.57 -6.18 22.36
C PRO A 229 -0.59 -5.05 22.73
N ASP A 230 0.64 -5.17 22.24
CA ASP A 230 1.73 -4.23 22.44
C ASP A 230 2.54 -4.09 21.15
N PHE A 231 2.53 -2.89 20.57
CA PHE A 231 3.24 -2.60 19.32
C PHE A 231 4.76 -2.69 19.46
N ASP A 232 5.33 -2.31 20.61
CA ASP A 232 6.78 -2.31 20.81
C ASP A 232 7.32 -3.75 20.90
N LEU A 233 6.55 -4.66 21.49
CA LEU A 233 6.84 -6.09 21.45
C LEU A 233 6.89 -6.63 20.01
N LEU A 234 5.97 -6.20 19.15
CA LEU A 234 5.97 -6.61 17.74
C LEU A 234 7.22 -6.08 16.99
N LEU A 235 7.68 -4.87 17.30
CA LEU A 235 8.91 -4.31 16.71
C LEU A 235 10.15 -5.06 17.16
N THR A 236 10.20 -5.45 18.44
CA THR A 236 11.27 -6.30 18.96
C THR A 236 11.31 -7.64 18.21
N GLU A 237 10.15 -8.24 17.96
CA GLU A 237 10.01 -9.49 17.18
C GLU A 237 10.30 -9.31 15.69
N ALA A 238 10.18 -8.08 15.17
CA ALA A 238 10.60 -7.74 13.83
C ALA A 238 12.13 -7.67 13.69
N GLY A 239 12.88 -7.70 14.80
CA GLY A 239 14.32 -7.45 14.80
C GLY A 239 14.66 -5.98 14.52
N ASP A 240 13.72 -5.08 14.79
CA ASP A 240 13.95 -3.64 14.76
C ASP A 240 14.53 -3.26 16.13
N ASP A 241 15.81 -3.55 16.33
CA ASP A 241 16.56 -2.96 17.42
C ASP A 241 16.57 -1.43 17.21
N ASN A 242 16.60 -0.65 18.30
CA ASN A 242 16.35 0.79 18.42
C ASN A 242 17.29 1.74 17.60
N ASP A 243 17.88 1.28 16.50
CA ASP A 243 18.87 1.95 15.65
C ASP A 243 18.28 2.74 14.46
N GLY A 244 16.99 3.08 14.50
CA GLY A 244 16.47 4.23 13.73
C GLY A 244 16.08 3.97 12.27
N GLY A 245 15.75 2.74 11.88
CA GLY A 245 15.04 2.47 10.63
C GLY A 245 13.55 2.74 10.77
N TYR A 246 13.07 3.88 10.24
CA TYR A 246 11.65 4.19 10.23
C TYR A 246 10.95 3.38 9.13
N LEU A 247 10.32 2.28 9.51
CA LEU A 247 9.38 1.56 8.65
C LEU A 247 8.13 2.45 8.40
N THR A 248 8.19 3.32 7.39
CA THR A 248 7.16 4.32 7.04
C THR A 248 5.92 3.82 6.29
#